data_AF-A0A930J120-F1
#
_entry.id   AF-A0A930J120-F1
#
_cell.length_a   1.000
_cell.length_b   1.000
_cell.length_c   1.000
_cell.angle_alpha   90.00
_cell.angle_beta   90.00
_cell.angle_gamma   90.00
#
_symmetry.space_group_name_H-M   'P 1'
#
loop_
_entity.id
_entity.type
_entity.pdbx_description
1 polymer ?
#
loop_
_entity_poly.entity_id
_entity_poly.type
_entity_poly.pdbx_seq_one_letter_code
_entity_poly.pdbx_strand_id
1 'polypeptide(L)'
;CEWGQLNPEMWARQAGGSLWRVSFDVRDMWKDIVKQGGMGIIDIINITEPLYKYAGPGHWLDMDMLVVGLDGKGGPSSDLGGVGCTYTEYQTQMSMWCMFASPLAVSHDILNENAETRRILLNKEIIAINQDALGEAAHRVDFPGACRVYLRKLSRNRQAIAIMNPSDTPQRVQLPLSILGNAKEYNFRDVWEHKTTRQRKAWQATLQPHETKVFTVTTR
;
A
#
# COMPACT_ATOMS: atom_id res chain seq x y z
N CYS A 1 2.40 -1.33 20.85
CA CYS A 1 2.11 -0.05 20.19
C CYS A 1 2.92 1.02 20.91
N GLU A 2 4.08 1.39 20.38
CA GLU A 2 4.94 2.49 20.91
C GLU A 2 5.35 3.47 19.78
N TRP A 3 4.56 3.49 18.70
CA TRP A 3 4.67 4.40 17.57
C TRP A 3 5.98 4.34 16.76
N GLY A 4 6.75 3.25 16.86
CA GLY A 4 8.00 3.08 16.13
C GLY A 4 9.18 3.85 16.72
N GLN A 5 9.03 4.48 17.89
CA GLN A 5 10.04 5.39 18.45
C GLN A 5 11.27 4.68 18.97
N LEU A 6 11.12 3.43 19.43
CA LEU A 6 12.17 2.60 19.99
C LEU A 6 12.59 1.47 19.03
N ASN A 7 12.34 1.64 17.72
CA ASN A 7 12.69 0.69 16.66
C ASN A 7 12.16 -0.74 16.97
N PRO A 8 10.83 -0.91 17.14
CA PRO A 8 10.22 -2.19 17.53
C PRO A 8 10.53 -3.32 16.54
N GLU A 9 10.83 -3.02 15.29
CA GLU A 9 11.27 -4.00 14.30
C GLU A 9 12.53 -4.77 14.69
N MET A 10 13.32 -4.24 15.64
CA MET A 10 14.54 -4.86 16.15
C MET A 10 14.31 -5.82 17.32
N TRP A 11 13.20 -5.70 18.06
CA TRP A 11 13.02 -6.40 19.35
C TRP A 11 11.61 -6.96 19.61
N ALA A 12 10.57 -6.42 18.98
CA ALA A 12 9.18 -6.75 19.30
C ALA A 12 8.86 -8.22 19.07
N ARG A 13 9.43 -8.81 18.01
CA ARG A 13 9.30 -10.25 17.74
C ARG A 13 9.87 -11.11 18.87
N GLN A 14 11.07 -10.77 19.37
CA GLN A 14 11.71 -11.50 20.47
C GLN A 14 10.94 -11.35 21.78
N ALA A 15 10.25 -10.23 21.97
CA ALA A 15 9.35 -9.98 23.09
C ALA A 15 7.98 -10.69 22.95
N GLY A 16 7.73 -11.43 21.87
CA GLY A 16 6.48 -12.17 21.63
C GLY A 16 5.41 -11.40 20.85
N GLY A 17 5.72 -10.21 20.33
CA GLY A 17 4.81 -9.44 19.50
C GLY A 17 4.61 -10.06 18.11
N SER A 18 3.34 -10.17 17.68
CA SER A 18 2.99 -10.63 16.32
C SER A 18 2.80 -9.51 15.30
N LEU A 19 2.76 -8.26 15.77
CA LEU A 19 2.79 -7.04 14.98
C LEU A 19 3.29 -5.88 15.84
N TRP A 20 3.79 -4.82 15.20
CA TRP A 20 4.19 -3.59 15.89
C TRP A 20 3.99 -2.36 15.03
N ARG A 21 3.47 -1.30 15.65
CA ARG A 21 3.28 0.01 15.03
C ARG A 21 4.63 0.58 14.60
N VAL A 22 4.74 1.02 13.36
CA VAL A 22 5.99 1.59 12.79
C VAL A 22 6.03 3.12 12.81
N SER A 23 4.91 3.75 13.15
CA SER A 23 4.74 5.20 13.09
C SER A 23 3.78 5.70 14.15
N PHE A 24 3.70 7.03 14.28
CA PHE A 24 2.56 7.72 14.89
C PHE A 24 1.23 7.39 14.18
N ASP A 25 0.13 7.82 14.79
CA ASP A 25 -1.21 7.45 14.35
C ASP A 25 -1.52 7.98 12.95
N VAL A 26 -2.15 7.12 12.15
CA VAL A 26 -2.69 7.52 10.84
C VAL A 26 -3.87 8.45 11.03
N ARG A 27 -3.85 9.54 10.29
CA ARG A 27 -4.95 10.49 10.18
C ARG A 27 -5.52 10.47 8.77
N ASP A 28 -6.78 10.85 8.67
CA ASP A 28 -7.54 10.91 7.42
C ASP A 28 -7.08 12.10 6.56
N MET A 29 -5.88 11.99 6.03
CA MET A 29 -5.24 12.96 5.15
C MET A 29 -4.15 12.27 4.34
N TRP A 30 -3.88 12.78 3.14
CA TRP A 30 -2.87 12.22 2.26
C TRP A 30 -1.46 12.35 2.85
N LYS A 31 -1.14 13.55 3.32
CA LYS A 31 0.14 13.94 3.92
C LYS A 31 -0.14 14.76 5.18
N ASP A 32 0.69 14.60 6.19
CA ASP A 32 0.62 15.37 7.41
C ASP A 32 0.91 16.84 7.14
N ILE A 33 -0.16 17.64 7.22
CA ILE A 33 -0.15 19.09 7.11
C ILE A 33 -0.21 19.79 8.47
N VAL A 34 -0.46 19.06 9.56
CA VAL A 34 -0.73 19.62 10.89
C VAL A 34 0.50 19.57 11.80
N LYS A 35 1.36 18.54 11.66
CA LYS A 35 2.63 18.39 12.40
C LYS A 35 2.46 18.28 13.92
N GLN A 36 1.39 17.64 14.38
CA GLN A 36 1.05 17.46 15.80
C GLN A 36 1.04 15.99 16.27
N GLY A 37 1.81 15.12 15.60
CA GLY A 37 1.91 13.70 15.99
C GLY A 37 0.87 12.79 15.35
N GLY A 38 0.14 13.26 14.34
CA GLY A 38 -0.57 12.42 13.38
C GLY A 38 0.19 12.35 12.04
N MET A 39 0.00 11.28 11.27
CA MET A 39 0.66 11.08 9.99
C MET A 39 -0.34 10.82 8.87
N GLY A 40 -0.06 11.36 7.67
CA GLY A 40 -0.85 11.05 6.50
C GLY A 40 -0.47 9.71 5.87
N ILE A 41 -1.30 9.24 4.94
CA ILE A 41 -1.10 7.98 4.20
C ILE A 41 0.31 7.88 3.60
N ILE A 42 0.78 8.93 2.91
CA ILE A 42 2.10 8.90 2.25
C ILE A 42 3.26 8.93 3.24
N ASP A 43 3.10 9.56 4.40
CA ASP A 43 4.15 9.61 5.42
C ASP A 43 4.39 8.22 6.02
N ILE A 44 3.33 7.47 6.31
CA ILE A 44 3.42 6.10 6.82
C ILE A 44 4.03 5.17 5.78
N ILE A 45 3.66 5.33 4.51
CA ILE A 45 4.30 4.58 3.40
C ILE A 45 5.81 4.85 3.39
N ASN A 46 6.24 6.11 3.51
CA ASN A 46 7.66 6.49 3.52
C ASN A 46 8.42 5.85 4.69
N ILE A 47 7.81 5.78 5.87
CA ILE A 47 8.42 5.21 7.08
C ILE A 47 8.51 3.69 6.98
N THR A 48 7.49 3.05 6.41
CA THR A 48 7.41 1.58 6.33
C THR A 48 8.31 1.01 5.24
N GLU A 49 8.47 1.73 4.12
CA GLU A 49 9.27 1.32 2.96
C GLU A 49 10.66 0.73 3.28
N PRO A 50 11.52 1.39 4.09
CA PRO A 50 12.84 0.84 4.43
C PRO A 50 12.80 -0.36 5.38
N LEU A 51 11.65 -0.64 6.02
CA LEU A 51 11.49 -1.66 7.05
C LEU A 51 11.04 -3.01 6.50
N TYR A 52 10.75 -3.14 5.20
CA TYR A 52 10.12 -4.32 4.59
C TYR A 52 10.74 -5.67 5.01
N LYS A 53 12.06 -5.72 5.22
CA LYS A 53 12.82 -6.91 5.62
C LYS A 53 12.49 -7.45 7.01
N TYR A 54 11.82 -6.66 7.84
CA TYR A 54 11.41 -7.04 9.19
C TYR A 54 9.98 -7.59 9.24
N ALA A 55 9.24 -7.58 8.12
CA ALA A 55 7.92 -8.19 8.02
C ALA A 55 8.04 -9.66 7.60
N GLY A 56 7.15 -10.49 8.14
CA GLY A 56 7.00 -11.88 7.69
C GLY A 56 5.93 -12.64 8.48
N PRO A 57 5.71 -13.93 8.16
CA PRO A 57 4.73 -14.75 8.84
C PRO A 57 4.85 -14.69 10.36
N GLY A 58 3.78 -14.22 11.02
CA GLY A 58 3.69 -14.10 12.48
C GLY A 58 4.36 -12.86 13.09
N HIS A 59 4.82 -11.90 12.28
CA HIS A 59 5.44 -10.66 12.74
C HIS A 59 5.33 -9.55 11.67
N TRP A 60 4.36 -8.65 11.84
CA TRP A 60 3.96 -7.70 10.80
C TRP A 60 4.27 -6.25 11.17
N LEU A 61 4.64 -5.47 10.15
CA LEU A 61 4.72 -4.01 10.26
C LEU A 61 3.29 -3.47 10.29
N ASP A 62 2.89 -2.89 11.42
CA ASP A 62 1.58 -2.29 11.58
C ASP A 62 1.64 -0.83 11.15
N MET A 63 1.10 -0.58 9.95
CA MET A 63 0.96 0.75 9.36
C MET A 63 -0.23 1.53 9.95
N ASP A 64 -0.82 1.06 11.05
CA ASP A 64 -2.03 1.60 11.67
C ASP A 64 -3.30 1.38 10.82
N MET A 65 -4.43 1.86 11.31
CA MET A 65 -5.75 1.58 10.73
C MET A 65 -5.95 2.11 9.29
N LEU A 66 -6.84 1.47 8.54
CA LEU A 66 -7.36 1.99 7.28
C LEU A 66 -8.31 3.15 7.56
N VAL A 67 -8.06 4.30 6.94
CA VAL A 67 -8.91 5.52 7.01
C VAL A 67 -9.91 5.59 5.87
N VAL A 68 -9.90 4.59 4.98
CA VAL A 68 -10.84 4.45 3.86
C VAL A 68 -12.29 4.60 4.34
N GLY A 69 -12.98 5.59 3.78
CA GLY A 69 -14.39 5.84 4.04
C GLY A 69 -14.70 6.72 5.25
N LEU A 70 -13.69 7.30 5.91
CA LEU A 70 -13.92 8.32 6.93
C LEU A 70 -14.40 9.65 6.31
N ASP A 71 -13.93 9.98 5.10
CA ASP A 71 -14.33 11.15 4.32
C ASP A 71 -14.26 12.48 5.12
N GLY A 72 -13.38 12.59 6.12
CA GLY A 72 -13.27 13.75 7.01
C GLY A 72 -14.47 13.95 7.95
N LYS A 73 -15.37 12.96 8.09
CA LYS A 73 -16.64 13.08 8.84
C LYS A 73 -16.51 12.91 10.36
N GLY A 74 -15.27 12.83 10.88
CA GLY A 74 -14.99 12.69 12.31
C GLY A 74 -14.60 11.25 12.71
N GLY A 75 -14.07 11.12 13.93
CA GLY A 75 -13.54 9.86 14.47
C GLY A 75 -12.07 9.99 14.88
N PRO A 76 -11.47 8.96 15.52
CA PRO A 76 -10.11 9.05 16.06
C PRO A 76 -9.06 9.44 15.01
N SER A 77 -9.22 9.01 13.77
CA SER A 77 -8.30 9.39 12.67
C SER A 77 -8.62 10.75 12.04
N SER A 78 -9.72 11.42 12.42
CA SER A 78 -9.98 12.82 12.07
C SER A 78 -9.44 13.82 13.10
N ASP A 79 -9.15 13.36 14.32
CA ASP A 79 -8.49 14.17 15.35
C ASP A 79 -7.11 14.66 14.87
N LEU A 80 -6.64 15.80 15.39
CA LEU A 80 -5.37 16.42 14.99
C LEU A 80 -5.27 16.71 13.49
N GLY A 81 -6.40 17.04 12.86
CA GLY A 81 -6.48 17.64 11.54
C GLY A 81 -6.59 16.68 10.36
N GLY A 82 -7.22 15.52 10.55
CA GLY A 82 -7.70 14.73 9.41
C GLY A 82 -8.81 15.49 8.68
N VAL A 83 -8.63 15.71 7.38
CA VAL A 83 -9.51 16.53 6.52
C VAL A 83 -10.27 15.71 5.48
N GLY A 84 -10.04 14.40 5.42
CA GLY A 84 -10.53 13.54 4.36
C GLY A 84 -9.50 13.31 3.25
N CYS A 85 -9.72 12.25 2.48
CA CYS A 85 -8.99 11.93 1.28
C CYS A 85 -9.94 11.69 0.10
N THR A 86 -9.40 11.79 -1.10
CA THR A 86 -10.05 11.31 -2.32
C THR A 86 -10.12 9.78 -2.34
N TYR A 87 -11.08 9.21 -3.07
CA TYR A 87 -11.13 7.74 -3.25
C TYR A 87 -9.90 7.18 -3.97
N THR A 88 -9.19 7.99 -4.75
CA THR A 88 -7.90 7.63 -5.34
C THR A 88 -6.84 7.42 -4.24
N GLU A 89 -6.74 8.35 -3.29
CA GLU A 89 -5.82 8.25 -2.15
C GLU A 89 -6.20 7.10 -1.21
N TYR A 90 -7.50 6.89 -0.94
CA TYR A 90 -7.96 5.72 -0.18
C TYR A 90 -7.65 4.39 -0.87
N GLN A 91 -7.80 4.33 -2.20
CA GLN A 91 -7.39 3.15 -2.98
C GLN A 91 -5.87 2.94 -2.90
N THR A 92 -5.09 4.03 -2.90
CA THR A 92 -3.64 3.97 -2.66
C THR A 92 -3.31 3.48 -1.25
N GLN A 93 -4.03 3.91 -0.21
CA GLN A 93 -3.85 3.37 1.14
C GLN A 93 -4.08 1.86 1.16
N MET A 94 -5.24 1.40 0.68
CA MET A 94 -5.55 -0.03 0.63
C MET A 94 -4.50 -0.81 -0.17
N SER A 95 -4.08 -0.27 -1.31
CA SER A 95 -3.05 -0.87 -2.16
C SER A 95 -1.74 -1.05 -1.40
N MET A 96 -1.24 0.00 -0.77
CA MET A 96 0.08 -0.02 -0.14
C MET A 96 0.09 -0.81 1.18
N TRP A 97 -0.96 -0.71 2.00
CA TRP A 97 -1.12 -1.57 3.19
C TRP A 97 -1.14 -3.04 2.79
N CYS A 98 -1.85 -3.37 1.72
CA CYS A 98 -1.84 -4.72 1.18
C CYS A 98 -0.46 -5.13 0.70
N MET A 99 0.23 -4.29 -0.08
CA MET A 99 1.57 -4.58 -0.61
C MET A 99 2.62 -4.77 0.50
N PHE A 100 2.56 -4.02 1.61
CA PHE A 100 3.47 -4.19 2.74
C PHE A 100 3.08 -5.30 3.71
N ALA A 101 2.01 -6.05 3.43
CA ALA A 101 1.47 -7.09 4.33
C ALA A 101 1.09 -6.54 5.72
N SER A 102 0.66 -5.27 5.78
CA SER A 102 0.18 -4.65 7.01
C SER A 102 -1.14 -5.30 7.45
N PRO A 103 -1.44 -5.35 8.75
CA PRO A 103 -2.79 -5.56 9.25
C PRO A 103 -3.80 -4.63 8.55
N LEU A 104 -4.98 -5.18 8.22
CA LEU A 104 -6.08 -4.44 7.59
C LEU A 104 -7.19 -4.21 8.62
N ALA A 105 -6.97 -3.24 9.53
CA ALA A 105 -7.95 -2.84 10.54
C ALA A 105 -8.76 -1.64 10.02
N VAL A 106 -10.06 -1.81 9.80
CA VAL A 106 -10.94 -0.72 9.32
C VAL A 106 -11.37 0.17 10.48
N SER A 107 -11.42 1.49 10.26
CA SER A 107 -11.81 2.48 11.29
C SER A 107 -13.12 3.23 10.99
N HIS A 108 -13.69 3.07 9.80
CA HIS A 108 -14.94 3.73 9.40
C HIS A 108 -16.18 3.06 10.01
N ASP A 109 -17.30 3.78 10.01
CA ASP A 109 -18.60 3.23 10.39
C ASP A 109 -19.13 2.25 9.33
N ILE A 110 -18.94 0.96 9.59
CA ILE A 110 -19.34 -0.13 8.69
C ILE A 110 -20.86 -0.24 8.49
N LEU A 111 -21.68 0.38 9.34
CA LEU A 111 -23.14 0.37 9.18
C LEU A 111 -23.60 1.39 8.14
N ASN A 112 -22.78 2.39 7.85
CA ASN A 112 -23.09 3.51 6.97
C ASN A 112 -22.04 3.65 5.85
N GLU A 113 -21.52 2.52 5.33
CA GLU A 113 -20.55 2.51 4.24
C GLU A 113 -21.18 2.92 2.90
N ASN A 114 -20.43 3.70 2.10
CA ASN A 114 -20.83 4.02 0.73
C ASN A 114 -20.22 3.01 -0.28
N ALA A 115 -20.70 3.06 -1.53
CA ALA A 115 -20.32 2.12 -2.57
C ALA A 115 -18.81 2.17 -2.93
N GLU A 116 -18.17 3.33 -2.90
CA GLU A 116 -16.74 3.46 -3.20
C GLU A 116 -15.87 2.90 -2.08
N THR A 117 -16.20 3.21 -0.82
CA THR A 117 -15.58 2.59 0.37
C THR A 117 -15.67 1.07 0.29
N ARG A 118 -16.88 0.54 0.01
CA ARG A 118 -17.11 -0.90 -0.14
C ARG A 118 -16.30 -1.50 -1.29
N ARG A 119 -16.23 -0.81 -2.45
CA ARG A 119 -15.43 -1.24 -3.61
C ARG A 119 -13.95 -1.37 -3.26
N ILE A 120 -13.42 -0.45 -2.46
CA ILE A 120 -12.02 -0.46 -2.03
C ILE A 120 -11.76 -1.57 -1.01
N LEU A 121 -12.56 -1.62 0.06
CA LEU A 121 -12.31 -2.52 1.19
C LEU A 121 -12.62 -3.99 0.90
N LEU A 122 -13.56 -4.27 -0.01
CA LEU A 122 -13.97 -5.63 -0.34
C LEU A 122 -13.31 -6.19 -1.61
N ASN A 123 -12.30 -5.51 -2.17
CA ASN A 123 -11.59 -6.02 -3.32
C ASN A 123 -10.78 -7.29 -2.98
N LYS A 124 -11.30 -8.44 -3.42
CA LYS A 124 -10.71 -9.76 -3.15
C LYS A 124 -9.31 -9.93 -3.74
N GLU A 125 -8.97 -9.26 -4.84
CA GLU A 125 -7.67 -9.45 -5.50
C GLU A 125 -6.55 -8.73 -4.75
N ILE A 126 -6.77 -7.51 -4.25
CA ILE A 126 -5.78 -6.81 -3.43
C ILE A 126 -5.67 -7.43 -2.03
N ILE A 127 -6.79 -7.91 -1.44
CA ILE A 127 -6.77 -8.66 -0.19
C ILE A 127 -5.98 -9.98 -0.35
N ALA A 128 -6.14 -10.68 -1.49
CA ALA A 128 -5.37 -11.89 -1.76
C ALA A 128 -3.85 -11.63 -1.88
N ILE A 129 -3.42 -10.43 -2.29
CA ILE A 129 -2.02 -10.02 -2.21
C ILE A 129 -1.59 -9.88 -0.75
N ASN A 130 -2.38 -9.19 0.08
CA ASN A 130 -2.07 -9.02 1.51
C ASN A 130 -1.92 -10.38 2.22
N GLN A 131 -2.88 -11.28 1.99
CA GLN A 131 -2.99 -12.60 2.62
C GLN A 131 -2.15 -13.69 1.94
N ASP A 132 -1.26 -13.34 1.01
CA ASP A 132 -0.43 -14.34 0.34
C ASP A 132 0.48 -15.06 1.35
N ALA A 133 0.47 -16.40 1.30
CA ALA A 133 1.11 -17.27 2.28
C ALA A 133 2.63 -17.11 2.38
N LEU A 134 3.29 -16.51 1.38
CA LEU A 134 4.71 -16.20 1.48
C LEU A 134 4.99 -15.12 2.54
N GLY A 135 4.02 -14.23 2.78
CA GLY A 135 4.11 -13.20 3.83
C GLY A 135 5.21 -12.16 3.63
N GLU A 136 5.82 -12.08 2.44
CA GLU A 136 6.83 -11.06 2.15
C GLU A 136 6.19 -9.68 2.00
N ALA A 137 6.75 -8.65 2.62
CA ALA A 137 6.40 -7.26 2.32
C ALA A 137 7.01 -6.81 1.00
N ALA A 138 6.37 -5.84 0.34
CA ALA A 138 6.93 -5.22 -0.85
C ALA A 138 8.20 -4.42 -0.54
N HIS A 139 9.17 -4.45 -1.45
CA HIS A 139 10.32 -3.55 -1.44
C HIS A 139 10.24 -2.58 -2.61
N ARG A 140 10.77 -1.37 -2.42
CA ARG A 140 10.91 -0.41 -3.51
C ARG A 140 12.04 -0.83 -4.45
N VAL A 141 11.82 -0.64 -5.75
CA VAL A 141 12.87 -0.77 -6.76
C VAL A 141 13.29 0.59 -7.28
N ASP A 142 14.55 0.71 -7.65
CA ASP A 142 15.08 1.92 -8.28
C ASP A 142 14.38 2.15 -9.62
N PHE A 143 13.68 3.29 -9.70
CA PHE A 143 12.94 3.70 -10.88
C PHE A 143 13.06 5.22 -11.03
N PRO A 144 13.44 5.72 -12.21
CA PRO A 144 13.62 7.15 -12.43
C PRO A 144 12.27 7.88 -12.45
N GLY A 145 12.29 9.16 -12.04
CA GLY A 145 11.13 10.04 -12.06
C GLY A 145 10.40 10.13 -10.72
N ALA A 146 9.20 10.70 -10.75
CA ALA A 146 8.42 10.98 -9.53
C ALA A 146 7.65 9.75 -9.01
N CYS A 147 7.29 8.83 -9.90
CA CYS A 147 6.58 7.61 -9.52
C CYS A 147 7.50 6.64 -8.75
N ARG A 148 6.88 5.89 -7.84
CA ARG A 148 7.55 4.84 -7.07
C ARG A 148 7.03 3.48 -7.49
N VAL A 149 7.94 2.53 -7.60
CA VAL A 149 7.63 1.15 -8.00
C VAL A 149 8.00 0.22 -6.87
N TYR A 150 7.07 -0.65 -6.50
CA TYR A 150 7.24 -1.63 -5.44
C TYR A 150 7.01 -3.03 -5.99
N LEU A 151 7.89 -3.97 -5.64
CA LEU A 151 7.77 -5.38 -5.98
C LEU A 151 7.56 -6.20 -4.71
N ARG A 152 6.64 -7.16 -4.79
CA ARG A 152 6.40 -8.16 -3.76
C ARG A 152 6.41 -9.54 -4.40
N LYS A 153 7.19 -10.47 -3.88
CA LYS A 153 7.04 -11.88 -4.27
C LYS A 153 5.78 -12.44 -3.64
N LEU A 154 5.12 -13.31 -4.39
CA LEU A 154 3.95 -14.03 -3.95
C LEU A 154 4.20 -15.53 -4.07
N SER A 155 3.44 -16.31 -3.32
CA SER A 155 3.40 -17.76 -3.42
C SER A 155 3.15 -18.24 -4.86
N ARG A 156 3.66 -19.44 -5.15
CA ARG A 156 3.57 -20.10 -6.48
C ARG A 156 4.30 -19.32 -7.59
N ASN A 157 5.46 -18.75 -7.26
CA ASN A 157 6.34 -18.02 -8.20
C ASN A 157 5.65 -16.87 -8.94
N ARG A 158 4.68 -16.22 -8.29
CA ARG A 158 4.01 -15.02 -8.79
C ARG A 158 4.67 -13.78 -8.19
N GLN A 159 4.38 -12.62 -8.75
CA GLN A 159 4.80 -11.34 -8.20
C GLN A 159 3.62 -10.38 -8.18
N ALA A 160 3.60 -9.45 -7.23
CA ALA A 160 2.80 -8.25 -7.30
C ALA A 160 3.71 -7.05 -7.56
N ILE A 161 3.21 -6.10 -8.35
CA ILE A 161 3.84 -4.81 -8.59
C ILE A 161 2.84 -3.70 -8.30
N ALA A 162 3.29 -2.69 -7.54
CA ALA A 162 2.56 -1.44 -7.36
C ALA A 162 3.34 -0.29 -7.98
N ILE A 163 2.66 0.56 -8.74
CA ILE A 163 3.20 1.75 -9.37
C ILE A 163 2.39 2.92 -8.83
N MET A 164 3.02 3.76 -8.01
CA MET A 164 2.37 4.84 -7.27
C MET A 164 2.87 6.19 -7.78
N ASN A 165 1.96 7.11 -8.06
CA ASN A 165 2.26 8.52 -8.25
C ASN A 165 2.04 9.28 -6.93
N PRO A 166 3.10 9.67 -6.18
CA PRO A 166 2.92 10.40 -4.94
C PRO A 166 2.70 11.91 -5.11
N SER A 167 2.74 12.42 -6.34
CA SER A 167 2.71 13.86 -6.62
C SER A 167 1.29 14.38 -6.91
N ASP A 168 1.12 15.69 -6.79
CA ASP A 168 -0.12 16.41 -7.06
C ASP A 168 -0.42 16.60 -8.57
N THR A 169 0.39 16.01 -9.46
CA THR A 169 0.25 16.17 -10.92
C THR A 169 0.28 14.82 -11.65
N PRO A 170 -0.40 14.69 -12.80
CA PRO A 170 -0.33 13.46 -13.58
C PRO A 170 1.11 13.14 -14.01
N GLN A 171 1.51 11.88 -13.88
CA GLN A 171 2.85 11.41 -14.24
C GLN A 171 2.76 10.35 -15.33
N ARG A 172 3.52 10.54 -16.42
CA ARG A 172 3.69 9.51 -17.44
C ARG A 172 4.73 8.50 -16.99
N VAL A 173 4.35 7.23 -16.98
CA VAL A 173 5.21 6.11 -16.59
C VAL A 173 5.50 5.25 -17.80
N GLN A 174 6.77 4.91 -17.96
CA GLN A 174 7.22 3.83 -18.84
C GLN A 174 8.09 2.89 -18.02
N LEU A 175 7.51 1.76 -17.62
CA LEU A 175 8.12 0.77 -16.75
C LEU A 175 8.76 -0.35 -17.58
N PRO A 176 10.10 -0.45 -17.67
CA PRO A 176 10.76 -1.58 -18.32
C PRO A 176 10.45 -2.88 -17.60
N LEU A 177 10.06 -3.93 -18.31
CA LEU A 177 9.71 -5.22 -17.68
C LEU A 177 10.94 -6.03 -17.26
N SER A 178 12.15 -5.60 -17.62
CA SER A 178 13.40 -6.20 -17.17
C SER A 178 13.56 -6.18 -15.65
N ILE A 179 12.87 -5.27 -14.95
CA ILE A 179 12.86 -5.23 -13.48
C ILE A 179 12.20 -6.48 -12.86
N LEU A 180 11.33 -7.16 -13.62
CA LEU A 180 10.61 -8.35 -13.17
C LEU A 180 11.40 -9.64 -13.45
N GLY A 181 12.43 -9.55 -14.30
CA GLY A 181 13.23 -10.67 -14.78
C GLY A 181 13.34 -10.72 -16.30
N ASN A 182 13.76 -11.88 -16.82
CA ASN A 182 14.16 -12.05 -18.22
C ASN A 182 13.11 -12.75 -19.11
N ALA A 183 11.84 -12.84 -18.69
CA ALA A 183 10.81 -13.47 -19.52
C ALA A 183 10.49 -12.62 -20.76
N LYS A 184 10.12 -13.28 -21.86
CA LYS A 184 9.78 -12.61 -23.13
C LYS A 184 8.40 -11.93 -23.11
N GLU A 185 7.51 -12.42 -22.26
CA GLU A 185 6.14 -11.93 -22.11
C GLU A 185 5.67 -12.18 -20.68
N TYR A 186 4.90 -11.23 -20.15
CA TYR A 186 4.27 -11.29 -18.84
C TYR A 186 2.76 -11.06 -18.98
N ASN A 187 1.98 -11.77 -18.18
CA ASN A 187 0.57 -11.44 -17.97
C ASN A 187 0.47 -10.47 -16.80
N PHE A 188 -0.15 -9.31 -17.02
CA PHE A 188 -0.44 -8.32 -16.00
C PHE A 188 -1.95 -8.35 -15.72
N ARG A 189 -2.33 -8.82 -14.53
CA ARG A 189 -3.70 -8.75 -14.03
C ARG A 189 -3.82 -7.51 -13.15
N ASP A 190 -4.49 -6.48 -13.67
CA ASP A 190 -4.85 -5.28 -12.89
C ASP A 190 -5.90 -5.67 -11.86
N VAL A 191 -5.57 -5.49 -10.58
CA VAL A 191 -6.40 -5.94 -9.46
C VAL A 191 -7.57 -4.99 -9.18
N TRP A 192 -7.50 -3.75 -9.66
CA TRP A 192 -8.55 -2.74 -9.47
C TRP A 192 -9.49 -2.68 -10.67
N GLU A 193 -8.97 -2.84 -11.88
CA GLU A 193 -9.78 -2.93 -13.10
C GLU A 193 -10.27 -4.34 -13.41
N HIS A 194 -9.78 -5.35 -12.69
CA HIS A 194 -10.11 -6.76 -12.91
C HIS A 194 -9.89 -7.19 -14.37
N LYS A 195 -8.79 -6.72 -14.97
CA LYS A 195 -8.47 -6.93 -16.38
C LYS A 195 -7.06 -7.47 -16.55
N THR A 196 -6.91 -8.44 -17.46
CA THR A 196 -5.60 -8.99 -17.81
C THR A 196 -5.12 -8.42 -19.13
N THR A 197 -3.86 -7.98 -19.17
CA THR A 197 -3.16 -7.56 -20.39
C THR A 197 -1.84 -8.31 -20.54
N ARG A 198 -1.35 -8.40 -21.77
CA ARG A 198 -0.03 -8.97 -22.07
C ARG A 198 0.97 -7.85 -22.26
N GLN A 199 2.13 -8.00 -21.63
CA GLN A 199 3.20 -7.01 -21.66
C GLN A 199 4.51 -7.70 -22.07
N ARG A 200 5.32 -7.05 -22.91
CA ARG A 200 6.58 -7.63 -23.43
C ARG A 200 7.82 -6.85 -23.05
N LYS A 201 7.89 -5.58 -23.44
CA LYS A 201 9.10 -4.73 -23.24
C LYS A 201 8.93 -3.76 -22.06
N ALA A 202 7.80 -3.06 -22.04
CA ALA A 202 7.48 -2.10 -21.01
C ALA A 202 5.97 -2.03 -20.80
N TRP A 203 5.56 -1.72 -19.58
CA TRP A 203 4.21 -1.24 -19.29
C TRP A 203 4.20 0.29 -19.31
N GLN A 204 3.15 0.90 -19.84
CA GLN A 204 3.05 2.35 -19.99
C GLN A 204 1.65 2.84 -19.63
N ALA A 205 1.58 3.95 -18.89
CA ALA A 205 0.35 4.65 -18.60
C ALA A 205 0.64 6.09 -18.15
N THR A 206 -0.41 6.89 -18.03
CA THR A 206 -0.39 8.13 -17.23
C THR A 206 -1.12 7.85 -15.93
N LEU A 207 -0.45 8.04 -14.81
CA LEU A 207 -1.06 7.95 -13.48
C LEU A 207 -1.55 9.33 -13.07
N GLN A 208 -2.79 9.42 -12.60
CA GLN A 208 -3.33 10.64 -12.01
C GLN A 208 -2.66 10.96 -10.67
N PRO A 209 -2.81 12.18 -10.13
CA PRO A 209 -2.30 12.51 -8.81
C PRO A 209 -2.74 11.46 -7.77
N HIS A 210 -1.78 11.02 -6.96
CA HIS A 210 -1.98 10.09 -5.84
C HIS A 210 -2.49 8.70 -6.23
N GLU A 211 -2.53 8.38 -7.53
CA GLU A 211 -2.99 7.08 -8.04
C GLU A 211 -1.94 5.98 -7.83
N THR A 212 -2.40 4.81 -7.42
CA THR A 212 -1.62 3.56 -7.44
C THR A 212 -2.28 2.52 -8.32
N LYS A 213 -1.54 2.02 -9.31
CA LYS A 213 -1.91 0.81 -10.07
C LYS A 213 -1.23 -0.39 -9.44
N VAL A 214 -1.98 -1.47 -9.23
CA VAL A 214 -1.44 -2.73 -8.70
C VAL A 214 -1.75 -3.86 -9.66
N PHE A 215 -0.73 -4.67 -9.96
CA PHE A 215 -0.87 -5.83 -10.82
C PHE A 215 -0.36 -7.09 -10.11
N THR A 216 -1.05 -8.21 -10.29
CA THR A 216 -0.40 -9.52 -10.16
C THR A 216 0.20 -9.91 -11.51
N VAL A 217 1.42 -10.44 -11.46
CA VAL A 217 2.23 -10.74 -12.63
C VAL A 217 2.64 -12.20 -12.63
N THR A 218 2.48 -12.85 -13.78
CA THR A 218 2.97 -14.21 -14.03
C THR A 218 3.75 -14.25 -15.34
N THR A 219 4.81 -15.04 -15.36
CA THR A 219 5.52 -15.38 -16.60
C THR A 219 4.70 -16.35 -17.43
N ARG A 220 5.03 -16.44 -18.72
CA ARG A 220 4.54 -17.46 -19.63
C ARG A 220 5.70 -18.20 -20.26
#